data_AF-A0A973ELL6-F1
#
_entry.id   AF-A0A973ELL6-F1
#
_cell.length_a   1.000
_cell.length_b   1.000
_cell.length_c   1.000
_cell.angle_alpha   90.00
_cell.angle_beta   90.00
_cell.angle_gamma   90.00
#
_symmetry.space_group_name_H-M   'P 1'
#
loop_
_entity.id
_entity.type
_entity.pdbx_description
1 polymer ?
#
loop_
_entity_poly.entity_id
_entity_poly.type
_entity_poly.pdbx_seq_one_letter_code
_entity_poly.pdbx_strand_id
1 'polypeptide(L)'
;ITNEAVLISDAQGVIKASPATQLKDNLGNHTATQNLKLGNYWPSNDGSDKGLQIKSDGNVQVGGGITQVNIGKSYSNAPYYLSSYIGFNAQRNNQGQWTFQSDDANNGGAAIISDVTGNLHFVTYKPPQGTNTATLTESDLLANTPLLITSNQKIGIRTTNINANADLQIKGNTYIEDNLGIGICLTANNNPKGYRFAVNGTMGAKDIFIEVDETPWPDYVFEPEHRLMPLSDLEWYINKNKHLPDIPSANDIKENGLSLAEINALLLKKIEELTLYIIELNKKIEKYENK
;
A
#
# COMPACT_ATOMS: atom_id res chain seq x y z
N ILE A 1 34.46 33.62 45.05
CA ILE A 1 33.09 34.03 45.42
C ILE A 1 32.95 35.48 45.01
N THR A 2 32.33 35.76 43.86
CA THR A 2 32.03 37.14 43.46
C THR A 2 30.76 37.55 44.20
N ASN A 3 30.84 38.59 45.05
CA ASN A 3 29.67 39.18 45.71
C ASN A 3 28.92 40.05 44.69
N GLU A 4 28.24 39.40 43.74
CA GLU A 4 27.42 40.09 42.76
C GLU A 4 26.16 40.64 43.45
N ALA A 5 26.07 41.97 43.47
CA ALA A 5 24.93 42.70 44.00
C ALA A 5 24.31 43.53 42.86
N VAL A 6 22.99 43.58 42.83
CA VAL A 6 22.25 44.40 41.87
C VAL A 6 21.64 45.58 42.62
N LEU A 7 21.70 46.76 42.00
CA LEU A 7 21.06 47.97 42.52
C LEU A 7 19.60 48.00 42.06
N ILE A 8 18.67 48.06 43.00
CA ILE A 8 17.23 48.13 42.75
C ILE A 8 16.74 49.47 43.27
N SER A 9 15.92 50.18 42.47
CA SER A 9 15.24 51.40 42.93
C SER A 9 13.84 51.06 43.45
N ASP A 10 13.47 51.59 44.62
CA ASP A 10 12.06 51.57 45.04
C ASP A 10 11.23 52.64 44.33
N ALA A 11 9.91 52.67 44.59
CA ALA A 11 8.96 53.58 43.93
C ALA A 11 9.23 55.07 44.19
N GLN A 12 10.12 55.38 45.15
CA GLN A 12 10.56 56.73 45.50
C GLN A 12 11.93 57.07 44.91
N GLY A 13 12.52 56.15 44.12
CA GLY A 13 13.83 56.32 43.49
C GLY A 13 15.02 56.07 44.43
N VAL A 14 14.80 55.50 45.62
CA VAL A 14 15.89 55.16 46.53
C VAL A 14 16.55 53.87 46.08
N ILE A 15 17.87 53.93 45.86
CA ILE A 15 18.67 52.82 45.35
C ILE A 15 19.16 51.97 46.52
N LYS A 16 18.92 50.66 46.47
CA LYS A 16 19.40 49.67 47.46
C LYS A 16 20.14 48.54 46.74
N ALA A 17 21.20 48.03 47.37
CA ALA A 17 21.93 46.86 46.89
C ALA A 17 21.27 45.57 47.41
N SER A 18 20.97 44.63 46.52
CA SER A 18 20.45 43.30 46.85
C SER A 18 21.38 42.21 46.33
N PRO A 19 21.64 41.12 47.08
CA PRO A 19 22.40 39.99 46.57
C PRO A 19 21.71 39.38 45.34
N ALA A 20 22.45 39.09 44.27
CA ALA A 20 21.89 38.52 43.04
C ALA A 20 21.11 37.22 43.28
N THR A 21 21.47 36.44 44.30
CA THR A 21 20.78 35.20 44.72
C THR A 21 19.38 35.40 45.29
N GLN A 22 19.02 36.62 45.70
CA GLN A 22 17.67 36.96 46.18
C GLN A 22 16.74 37.43 45.06
N LEU A 23 17.29 37.74 43.88
CA LEU A 23 16.52 37.94 42.65
C LEU A 23 16.11 36.56 42.13
N LYS A 24 15.07 35.96 42.72
CA LYS A 24 14.43 34.73 42.21
C LYS A 24 13.71 34.95 40.87
N ASP A 25 14.16 35.90 40.06
CA ASP A 25 13.52 36.18 38.78
C ASP A 25 14.24 35.38 37.69
N ASN A 26 13.70 34.21 37.40
CA ASN A 26 14.02 33.44 36.21
C ASN A 26 13.30 34.00 34.95
N LEU A 27 12.81 35.24 35.02
CA LEU A 27 11.80 35.83 34.12
C LEU A 27 10.46 35.07 34.15
N GLY A 28 10.23 34.24 35.16
CA GLY A 28 8.97 33.51 35.38
C GLY A 28 8.39 32.84 34.12
N ASN A 29 7.07 32.61 34.16
CA ASN A 29 6.30 32.35 32.95
C ASN A 29 5.68 33.69 32.53
N HIS A 30 6.12 34.24 31.41
CA HIS A 30 5.50 35.43 30.83
C HIS A 30 4.49 35.03 29.76
N THR A 31 3.21 35.27 30.02
CA THR A 31 2.18 35.18 28.97
C THR A 31 2.28 36.41 28.08
N ALA A 32 2.50 36.21 26.78
CA ALA A 32 2.44 37.31 25.82
C ALA A 32 1.01 37.87 25.76
N THR A 33 0.79 39.06 26.31
CA THR A 33 -0.52 39.76 26.28
C THR A 33 -0.74 40.54 24.98
N GLN A 34 0.27 40.57 24.11
CA GLN A 34 0.27 41.19 22.78
C GLN A 34 1.02 40.31 21.79
N ASN A 35 0.83 40.55 20.49
CA ASN A 35 1.54 39.82 19.44
C ASN A 35 3.06 40.02 19.55
N LEU A 36 3.81 38.93 19.49
CA LEU A 36 5.27 38.97 19.37
C LEU A 36 5.66 39.25 17.91
N LYS A 37 6.15 40.46 17.63
CA LYS A 37 6.60 40.86 16.28
C LYS A 37 8.07 40.53 16.08
N LEU A 38 8.35 39.47 15.33
CA LEU A 38 9.72 38.96 15.12
C LEU A 38 10.34 39.33 13.77
N GLY A 39 9.57 39.81 12.80
CA GLY A 39 10.11 40.06 11.45
C GLY A 39 10.74 38.78 10.86
N ASN A 40 12.03 38.84 10.49
CA ASN A 40 12.77 37.69 9.95
C ASN A 40 13.43 36.82 11.03
N TYR A 41 13.26 37.15 12.32
CA TYR A 41 13.86 36.41 13.43
C TYR A 41 13.01 35.19 13.84
N TRP A 42 13.68 34.23 14.46
CA TRP A 42 13.13 32.96 14.92
C TRP A 42 13.18 32.93 16.45
N PRO A 43 12.12 32.50 17.18
CA PRO A 43 12.28 32.02 18.54
C PRO A 43 13.11 30.73 18.47
N SER A 44 14.37 30.86 18.86
CA SER A 44 15.37 29.79 18.89
C SER A 44 16.15 29.87 20.21
N ASN A 45 16.72 28.75 20.64
CA ASN A 45 17.57 28.67 21.83
C ASN A 45 19.05 29.04 21.57
N ASP A 46 19.46 29.13 20.31
CA ASP A 46 20.86 29.32 19.88
C ASP A 46 21.05 30.53 18.94
N GLY A 47 19.98 31.27 18.65
CA GLY A 47 19.97 32.40 17.72
C GLY A 47 20.00 32.02 16.23
N SER A 48 20.01 30.72 15.89
CA SER A 48 19.99 30.24 14.51
C SER A 48 18.59 30.16 13.90
N ASP A 49 18.51 29.76 12.62
CA ASP A 49 17.29 29.56 11.84
C ASP A 49 16.58 28.22 12.11
N LYS A 50 16.91 27.55 13.22
CA LYS A 50 16.36 26.25 13.61
C LYS A 50 15.13 26.34 14.52
N GLY A 51 14.62 27.54 14.77
CA GLY A 51 13.48 27.81 15.67
C GLY A 51 12.10 27.68 15.02
N LEU A 52 11.16 28.52 15.45
CA LEU A 52 9.86 28.73 14.78
C LEU A 52 9.84 30.05 13.98
N GLN A 53 9.20 30.12 12.83
CA GLN A 53 9.00 31.37 12.09
C GLN A 53 7.57 31.47 11.59
N ILE A 54 6.94 32.63 11.79
CA ILE A 54 5.67 32.97 11.16
C ILE A 54 5.99 33.89 9.98
N LYS A 55 5.77 33.41 8.77
CA LYS A 55 6.03 34.15 7.53
C LYS A 55 4.96 35.19 7.25
N SER A 56 5.26 36.13 6.36
CA SER A 56 4.33 37.18 5.94
C SER A 56 3.08 36.67 5.21
N ASP A 57 3.13 35.45 4.67
CA ASP A 57 1.99 34.75 4.06
C ASP A 57 1.11 34.00 5.08
N GLY A 58 1.52 33.98 6.36
CA GLY A 58 0.84 33.29 7.46
C GLY A 58 1.26 31.84 7.64
N ASN A 59 2.19 31.32 6.84
CA ASN A 59 2.74 29.98 7.04
C ASN A 59 3.66 29.95 8.27
N VAL A 60 3.58 28.85 9.01
CA VAL A 60 4.48 28.57 10.14
C VAL A 60 5.56 27.62 9.67
N GLN A 61 6.82 28.02 9.77
CA GLN A 61 7.98 27.20 9.44
C GLN A 61 8.75 26.82 10.71
N VAL A 62 9.26 25.59 10.74
CA VAL A 62 10.29 25.15 11.69
C VAL A 62 11.52 24.72 10.90
N GLY A 63 12.70 25.21 11.28
CA GLY A 63 13.96 24.96 10.56
C GLY A 63 14.06 25.71 9.23
N GLY A 64 15.13 25.49 8.47
CA GLY A 64 15.38 26.13 7.17
C GLY A 64 15.92 25.16 6.12
N GLY A 65 15.96 25.60 4.87
CA GLY A 65 16.51 24.81 3.77
C GLY A 65 15.80 23.46 3.60
N ILE A 66 16.59 22.42 3.35
CA ILE A 66 16.14 21.03 3.20
C ILE A 66 15.56 20.38 4.46
N THR A 67 15.65 21.03 5.62
CA THR A 67 15.18 20.50 6.92
C THR A 67 13.88 21.12 7.39
N GLN A 68 13.28 22.00 6.59
CA GLN A 68 12.10 22.75 6.99
C GLN A 68 10.85 21.88 7.10
N VAL A 69 10.00 22.19 8.08
CA VAL A 69 8.58 21.77 8.12
C VAL A 69 7.72 23.01 8.04
N ASN A 70 6.79 23.06 7.09
CA ASN A 70 5.87 24.17 6.89
C ASN A 70 4.43 23.73 7.16
N ILE A 71 3.70 24.52 7.93
CA ILE A 71 2.25 24.38 8.11
C ILE A 71 1.61 25.64 7.60
N GLY A 72 0.65 25.51 6.69
CA GLY A 72 0.18 26.66 5.97
C GLY A 72 -1.17 26.50 5.32
N LYS A 73 -1.63 27.59 4.73
CA LYS A 73 -2.81 27.63 3.88
C LYS A 73 -2.43 27.42 2.42
N SER A 74 -3.28 26.70 1.70
CA SER A 74 -3.15 26.53 0.25
C SER A 74 -4.14 27.39 -0.53
N TYR A 75 -5.05 28.08 0.16
CA TYR A 75 -6.10 28.87 -0.47
C TYR A 75 -5.69 30.35 -0.65
N SER A 76 -5.65 30.82 -1.90
CA SER A 76 -5.62 32.27 -2.18
C SER A 76 -6.38 32.70 -3.44
N ASN A 77 -6.49 31.86 -4.50
CA ASN A 77 -7.34 32.02 -5.71
C ASN A 77 -7.20 30.82 -6.70
N ALA A 78 -6.93 29.61 -6.19
CA ALA A 78 -6.50 28.46 -6.99
C ALA A 78 -7.67 27.63 -7.57
N PRO A 79 -7.56 27.08 -8.79
CA PRO A 79 -8.63 26.32 -9.45
C PRO A 79 -8.96 24.98 -8.78
N TYR A 80 -8.07 24.47 -7.92
CA TYR A 80 -8.20 23.16 -7.27
C TYR A 80 -8.68 23.23 -5.83
N TYR A 81 -9.00 24.43 -5.34
CA TYR A 81 -9.55 24.67 -4.00
C TYR A 81 -8.80 23.93 -2.87
N LEU A 82 -7.47 23.95 -2.91
CA LEU A 82 -6.65 23.45 -1.80
C LEU A 82 -6.85 24.37 -0.58
N SER A 83 -6.97 23.79 0.62
CA SER A 83 -7.33 24.52 1.83
C SER A 83 -6.13 24.71 2.77
N SER A 84 -5.54 23.62 3.25
CA SER A 84 -4.38 23.64 4.17
C SER A 84 -3.38 22.53 3.89
N TYR A 85 -2.14 22.70 4.35
CA TYR A 85 -1.09 21.72 4.13
C TYR A 85 -0.09 21.60 5.27
N ILE A 86 0.57 20.45 5.31
CA ILE A 86 1.84 20.22 6.01
C ILE A 86 2.87 19.83 4.95
N GLY A 87 3.94 20.61 4.84
CA GLY A 87 5.03 20.40 3.90
C GLY A 87 6.32 20.01 4.63
N PHE A 88 6.97 18.95 4.17
CA PHE A 88 8.28 18.52 4.60
C PHE A 88 9.26 18.86 3.49
N ASN A 89 10.18 19.80 3.76
CA ASN A 89 11.06 20.34 2.73
C ASN A 89 10.27 20.87 1.50
N ALA A 90 9.07 21.35 1.76
CA ALA A 90 8.12 21.82 0.77
C ALA A 90 7.34 22.99 1.37
N GLN A 91 7.08 24.01 0.56
CA GLN A 91 6.25 25.15 0.92
C GLN A 91 5.48 25.65 -0.30
N ARG A 92 4.31 26.21 -0.05
CA ARG A 92 3.53 26.89 -1.07
C ARG A 92 3.72 28.39 -0.97
N ASN A 93 4.02 29.04 -2.10
CA ASN A 93 4.14 30.50 -2.16
C ASN A 93 2.78 31.19 -2.41
N ASN A 94 2.77 32.52 -2.36
CA ASN A 94 1.56 33.33 -2.57
C ASN A 94 1.00 33.29 -4.00
N GLN A 95 1.76 32.77 -4.97
CA GLN A 95 1.37 32.62 -6.38
C GLN A 95 0.73 31.24 -6.66
N GLY A 96 0.60 30.37 -5.65
CA GLY A 96 0.07 29.02 -5.83
C GLY A 96 1.05 28.06 -6.48
N GLN A 97 2.35 28.29 -6.27
CA GLN A 97 3.39 27.37 -6.68
C GLN A 97 4.02 26.71 -5.45
N TRP A 98 4.52 25.51 -5.66
CA TRP A 98 5.14 24.70 -4.62
C TRP A 98 6.63 24.62 -4.84
N THR A 99 7.41 25.08 -3.88
CA THR A 99 8.86 24.98 -3.91
C THR A 99 9.33 23.82 -3.05
N PHE A 100 10.21 23.00 -3.61
CA PHE A 100 10.87 21.89 -2.95
C PHE A 100 12.37 22.16 -2.96
N GLN A 101 13.04 22.09 -1.81
CA GLN A 101 14.50 22.28 -1.76
C GLN A 101 15.19 20.92 -1.81
N SER A 102 16.42 20.89 -2.30
CA SER A 102 17.24 19.68 -2.37
C SER A 102 18.70 20.03 -2.10
N ASP A 103 19.52 19.04 -1.78
CA ASP A 103 20.98 19.13 -1.66
C ASP A 103 21.69 18.65 -2.94
N ASP A 104 21.05 18.83 -4.09
CA ASP A 104 21.47 18.36 -5.41
C ASP A 104 21.59 16.83 -5.61
N ALA A 105 21.56 16.02 -4.54
CA ALA A 105 21.81 14.58 -4.59
C ALA A 105 20.63 13.71 -4.10
N ASN A 106 20.11 13.99 -2.89
CA ASN A 106 19.31 13.02 -2.14
C ASN A 106 18.00 13.55 -1.56
N ASN A 107 17.77 14.87 -1.55
CA ASN A 107 16.63 15.42 -0.83
C ASN A 107 15.42 15.70 -1.72
N GLY A 108 14.40 14.85 -1.58
CA GLY A 108 13.04 15.17 -2.02
C GLY A 108 12.27 15.93 -0.93
N GLY A 109 11.17 16.56 -1.32
CA GLY A 109 10.18 17.05 -0.38
C GLY A 109 8.86 16.32 -0.54
N ALA A 110 8.00 16.49 0.45
CA ALA A 110 6.67 15.90 0.47
C ALA A 110 5.68 16.88 1.04
N ALA A 111 4.40 16.72 0.71
CA ALA A 111 3.35 17.45 1.38
C ALA A 111 2.12 16.57 1.57
N ILE A 112 1.39 16.87 2.65
CA ILE A 112 0.04 16.39 2.89
C ILE A 112 -0.85 17.61 2.72
N ILE A 113 -1.76 17.55 1.76
CA ILE A 113 -2.55 18.69 1.32
C ILE A 113 -4.03 18.32 1.43
N SER A 114 -4.79 19.18 2.09
CA SER A 114 -6.25 19.08 2.10
C SER A 114 -6.87 19.99 1.05
N ASP A 115 -8.00 19.58 0.50
CA ASP A 115 -8.86 20.45 -0.32
C ASP A 115 -10.18 20.77 0.37
N VAL A 116 -10.95 21.72 -0.19
CA VAL A 116 -12.24 22.14 0.37
C VAL A 116 -13.30 21.03 0.35
N THR A 117 -13.09 19.97 -0.44
CA THR A 117 -14.00 18.82 -0.48
C THR A 117 -13.67 17.78 0.60
N GLY A 118 -12.59 17.99 1.35
CA GLY A 118 -12.15 17.15 2.44
C GLY A 118 -11.23 16.00 2.02
N ASN A 119 -10.70 16.01 0.79
CA ASN A 119 -9.73 14.99 0.39
C ASN A 119 -8.35 15.31 0.97
N LEU A 120 -7.53 14.27 1.10
CA LEU A 120 -6.12 14.35 1.45
C LEU A 120 -5.27 13.85 0.29
N HIS A 121 -4.40 14.73 -0.20
CA HIS A 121 -3.40 14.45 -1.22
C HIS A 121 -2.05 14.27 -0.53
N PHE A 122 -1.47 13.09 -0.67
CA PHE A 122 -0.09 12.83 -0.26
C PHE A 122 0.77 12.96 -1.50
N VAL A 123 1.65 13.95 -1.50
CA VAL A 123 2.52 14.26 -2.65
C VAL A 123 3.97 14.11 -2.24
N THR A 124 4.76 13.56 -3.14
CA THR A 124 6.21 13.46 -2.99
C THR A 124 6.85 13.94 -4.26
N TYR A 125 7.91 14.74 -4.14
CA TYR A 125 8.63 15.24 -5.29
C TYR A 125 10.12 15.35 -5.00
N LYS A 126 10.93 14.78 -5.90
CA LYS A 126 12.38 14.93 -5.88
C LYS A 126 12.78 15.91 -6.99
N PRO A 127 13.37 17.08 -6.66
CA PRO A 127 13.96 17.97 -7.65
C PRO A 127 14.99 17.24 -8.54
N PRO A 128 15.11 17.58 -9.84
CA PRO A 128 16.13 17.00 -10.71
C PRO A 128 17.55 17.16 -10.15
N GLN A 129 18.42 16.21 -10.48
CA GLN A 129 19.84 16.26 -10.06
C GLN A 129 20.50 17.55 -10.53
N GLY A 130 21.30 18.19 -9.66
CA GLY A 130 21.95 19.47 -9.95
C GLY A 130 21.03 20.69 -9.81
N THR A 131 19.85 20.53 -9.20
CA THR A 131 18.99 21.65 -8.80
C THR A 131 18.75 21.68 -7.28
N ASN A 132 19.14 22.79 -6.65
CA ASN A 132 18.96 23.02 -5.21
C ASN A 132 17.50 23.39 -4.85
N THR A 133 16.70 23.81 -5.83
CA THR A 133 15.29 24.13 -5.65
C THR A 133 14.54 23.89 -6.94
N ALA A 134 13.36 23.27 -6.83
CA ALA A 134 12.43 23.12 -7.94
C ALA A 134 11.07 23.68 -7.55
N THR A 135 10.37 24.23 -8.53
CA THR A 135 9.05 24.84 -8.36
C THR A 135 8.04 24.13 -9.26
N LEU A 136 6.92 23.68 -8.70
CA LEU A 136 5.82 23.08 -9.43
C LEU A 136 4.58 23.96 -9.38
N THR A 137 3.79 23.93 -10.46
CA THR A 137 2.41 24.42 -10.39
C THR A 137 1.58 23.46 -9.55
N GLU A 138 0.49 23.93 -8.95
CA GLU A 138 -0.48 23.05 -8.28
C GLU A 138 -1.03 21.97 -9.21
N SER A 139 -1.23 22.29 -10.49
CA SER A 139 -1.71 21.33 -11.48
C SER A 139 -0.74 20.16 -11.63
N ASP A 140 0.55 20.46 -11.79
CA ASP A 140 1.58 19.43 -11.95
C ASP A 140 1.77 18.61 -10.68
N LEU A 141 1.65 19.26 -9.52
CA LEU A 141 1.73 18.61 -8.23
C LEU A 141 0.59 17.58 -8.05
N LEU A 142 -0.65 18.01 -8.30
CA LEU A 142 -1.83 17.18 -8.11
C LEU A 142 -1.99 16.09 -9.18
N ALA A 143 -1.53 16.35 -10.41
CA ALA A 143 -1.50 15.32 -11.46
C ALA A 143 -0.60 14.14 -11.10
N ASN A 144 0.37 14.35 -10.21
CA ASN A 144 1.35 13.35 -9.80
C ASN A 144 1.16 12.88 -8.34
N THR A 145 0.02 13.15 -7.69
CA THR A 145 -0.29 12.68 -6.34
C THR A 145 -0.18 11.15 -6.25
N PRO A 146 0.80 10.59 -5.52
CA PRO A 146 0.98 9.14 -5.44
C PRO A 146 -0.11 8.46 -4.59
N LEU A 147 -0.65 9.13 -3.58
CA LEU A 147 -1.73 8.61 -2.75
C LEU A 147 -2.79 9.69 -2.52
N LEU A 148 -4.03 9.38 -2.91
CA LEU A 148 -5.21 10.19 -2.67
C LEU A 148 -6.14 9.45 -1.71
N ILE A 149 -6.59 10.13 -0.66
CA ILE A 149 -7.69 9.69 0.19
C ILE A 149 -8.83 10.69 0.01
N THR A 150 -9.97 10.24 -0.46
CA THR A 150 -11.12 11.11 -0.71
C THR A 150 -12.04 11.22 0.51
N SER A 151 -12.85 12.27 0.57
CA SER A 151 -13.82 12.46 1.66
C SER A 151 -14.93 11.40 1.69
N ASN A 152 -15.16 10.69 0.59
CA ASN A 152 -16.01 9.50 0.54
C ASN A 152 -15.25 8.18 0.80
N GLN A 153 -14.10 8.25 1.49
CA GLN A 153 -13.32 7.12 2.00
C GLN A 153 -12.68 6.23 0.93
N LYS A 154 -12.50 6.72 -0.29
CA LYS A 154 -11.82 5.98 -1.35
C LYS A 154 -10.32 6.28 -1.35
N ILE A 155 -9.55 5.29 -1.80
CA ILE A 155 -8.09 5.34 -1.84
C ILE A 155 -7.61 5.13 -3.27
N GLY A 156 -6.87 6.11 -3.80
CA GLY A 156 -6.22 6.04 -5.10
C GLY A 156 -4.71 5.95 -4.92
N ILE A 157 -4.07 4.92 -5.48
CA ILE A 157 -2.61 4.79 -5.56
C ILE A 157 -2.19 5.04 -7.01
N ARG A 158 -1.35 6.07 -7.21
CA ARG A 158 -0.91 6.57 -8.53
C ARG A 158 -2.05 6.99 -9.45
N THR A 159 -3.20 7.34 -8.89
CA THR A 159 -4.36 7.87 -9.63
C THR A 159 -5.16 8.83 -8.76
N THR A 160 -5.61 9.92 -9.37
CA THR A 160 -6.55 10.88 -8.76
C THR A 160 -7.96 10.76 -9.33
N ASN A 161 -8.13 10.01 -10.43
CA ASN A 161 -9.43 9.67 -11.00
C ASN A 161 -9.80 8.24 -10.56
N ILE A 162 -10.43 8.15 -9.40
CA ILE A 162 -10.84 6.86 -8.80
C ILE A 162 -12.20 6.45 -9.38
N ASN A 163 -12.31 5.20 -9.82
CA ASN A 163 -13.55 4.63 -10.31
C ASN A 163 -14.69 4.77 -9.28
N ALA A 164 -15.88 5.15 -9.75
CA ALA A 164 -17.05 5.33 -8.89
C ALA A 164 -17.44 4.08 -8.08
N ASN A 165 -17.04 2.90 -8.54
CA ASN A 165 -17.36 1.60 -7.93
C ASN A 165 -16.16 0.96 -7.21
N ALA A 166 -15.02 1.65 -7.10
CA ALA A 166 -13.85 1.15 -6.38
C ALA A 166 -13.63 1.95 -5.09
N ASP A 167 -13.42 1.23 -3.99
CA ASP A 167 -12.96 1.81 -2.73
C ASP A 167 -11.43 1.93 -2.69
N LEU A 168 -10.72 1.01 -3.34
CA LEU A 168 -9.27 1.07 -3.57
C LEU A 168 -8.97 0.88 -5.06
N GLN A 169 -8.22 1.81 -5.65
CA GLN A 169 -7.72 1.68 -7.01
C GLN A 169 -6.21 1.91 -7.06
N ILE A 170 -5.49 0.94 -7.63
CA ILE A 170 -4.04 1.01 -7.84
C ILE A 170 -3.76 1.10 -9.35
N LYS A 171 -3.16 2.20 -9.81
CA LYS A 171 -2.72 2.37 -11.19
C LYS A 171 -1.25 1.96 -11.33
N GLY A 172 -1.02 0.66 -11.46
CA GLY A 172 0.31 0.08 -11.66
C GLY A 172 0.37 -1.39 -11.25
N ASN A 173 1.57 -1.95 -11.30
CA ASN A 173 1.83 -3.32 -10.84
C ASN A 173 1.74 -3.39 -9.32
N THR A 174 1.19 -4.48 -8.80
CA THR A 174 1.13 -4.79 -7.37
C THR A 174 1.89 -6.09 -7.12
N TYR A 175 2.85 -6.05 -6.22
CA TYR A 175 3.59 -7.23 -5.77
C TYR A 175 3.17 -7.54 -4.33
N ILE A 176 2.74 -8.77 -4.07
CA ILE A 176 2.24 -9.22 -2.77
C ILE A 176 3.16 -10.36 -2.32
N GLU A 177 3.94 -10.13 -1.27
CA GLU A 177 4.90 -11.13 -0.75
C GLU A 177 4.19 -12.29 -0.05
N ASP A 178 3.10 -11.98 0.65
CA ASP A 178 2.32 -12.95 1.41
C ASP A 178 1.03 -13.36 0.67
N ASN A 179 -0.04 -13.63 1.43
CA ASN A 179 -1.27 -14.21 0.90
C ASN A 179 -2.22 -13.12 0.37
N LEU A 180 -2.89 -13.40 -0.75
CA LEU A 180 -4.00 -12.61 -1.27
C LEU A 180 -5.33 -13.34 -1.04
N GLY A 181 -6.22 -12.72 -0.27
CA GLY A 181 -7.59 -13.20 -0.06
C GLY A 181 -8.61 -12.32 -0.79
N ILE A 182 -9.54 -12.93 -1.52
CA ILE A 182 -10.65 -12.22 -2.19
C ILE A 182 -11.98 -12.75 -1.67
N GLY A 183 -12.78 -11.87 -1.04
CA GLY A 183 -14.08 -12.24 -0.46
C GLY A 183 -13.99 -13.12 0.80
N ILE A 184 -12.79 -13.25 1.37
CA ILE A 184 -12.54 -14.08 2.56
C ILE A 184 -12.66 -13.22 3.81
N CYS A 185 -13.47 -13.68 4.76
CA CYS A 185 -13.50 -13.12 6.11
C CYS A 185 -12.47 -13.86 6.96
N LEU A 186 -11.35 -13.21 7.33
CA LEU A 186 -10.33 -13.82 8.18
C LEU A 186 -10.83 -13.87 9.63
N THR A 187 -11.50 -14.97 9.98
CA THR A 187 -11.81 -15.33 11.37
C THR A 187 -11.10 -16.63 11.72
N ALA A 188 -11.05 -17.00 13.01
CA ALA A 188 -10.44 -18.25 13.46
C ALA A 188 -10.98 -19.50 12.72
N ASN A 189 -12.20 -19.45 12.18
CA ASN A 189 -12.87 -20.56 11.49
C ASN A 189 -12.84 -20.44 9.95
N ASN A 190 -12.34 -19.34 9.40
CA ASN A 190 -12.29 -19.06 7.96
C ASN A 190 -10.83 -18.83 7.52
N ASN A 191 -9.97 -19.79 7.84
CA ASN A 191 -8.59 -19.84 7.37
C ASN A 191 -8.58 -20.23 5.87
N PRO A 192 -7.79 -19.56 5.01
CA PRO A 192 -7.58 -19.95 3.60
C PRO A 192 -6.92 -21.34 3.41
N LYS A 193 -6.99 -22.26 4.39
CA LYS A 193 -6.41 -23.62 4.35
C LYS A 193 -4.92 -23.64 3.93
N GLY A 194 -4.18 -22.58 4.22
CA GLY A 194 -2.78 -22.42 3.82
C GLY A 194 -2.55 -21.99 2.37
N TYR A 195 -3.58 -21.69 1.58
CA TYR A 195 -3.42 -21.18 0.22
C TYR A 195 -2.83 -19.76 0.20
N ARG A 196 -1.84 -19.54 -0.67
CA ARG A 196 -1.28 -18.19 -0.92
C ARG A 196 -2.24 -17.28 -1.67
N PHE A 197 -3.07 -17.85 -2.54
CA PHE A 197 -4.15 -17.12 -3.20
C PHE A 197 -5.47 -17.87 -2.95
N ALA A 198 -6.39 -17.22 -2.26
CA ALA A 198 -7.66 -17.82 -1.87
C ALA A 198 -8.82 -16.91 -2.26
N VAL A 199 -9.85 -17.48 -2.90
CA VAL A 199 -11.02 -16.77 -3.38
C VAL A 199 -12.27 -17.45 -2.85
N ASN A 200 -13.08 -16.72 -2.09
CA ASN A 200 -14.41 -17.14 -1.70
C ASN A 200 -15.43 -16.62 -2.74
N GLY A 201 -15.61 -17.40 -3.80
CA GLY A 201 -16.40 -17.02 -4.97
C GLY A 201 -15.85 -17.70 -6.23
N THR A 202 -16.13 -17.13 -7.38
CA THR A 202 -15.61 -17.62 -8.67
C THR A 202 -14.38 -16.84 -9.11
N MET A 203 -13.47 -17.52 -9.79
CA MET A 203 -12.32 -16.93 -10.46
C MET A 203 -12.48 -17.09 -11.97
N GLY A 204 -12.30 -16.01 -12.72
CA GLY A 204 -12.22 -16.04 -14.17
C GLY A 204 -10.78 -15.85 -14.63
N ALA A 205 -10.32 -16.71 -15.51
CA ALA A 205 -9.02 -16.60 -16.17
C ALA A 205 -9.18 -16.91 -17.65
N LYS A 206 -8.37 -16.27 -18.50
CA LYS A 206 -8.29 -16.68 -19.92
C LYS A 206 -7.52 -17.98 -20.08
N ASP A 207 -6.52 -18.19 -19.23
CA ASP A 207 -5.67 -19.37 -19.22
C ASP A 207 -5.11 -19.60 -17.81
N ILE A 208 -4.82 -20.85 -17.47
CA ILE A 208 -4.20 -21.26 -16.20
C ILE A 208 -3.14 -22.31 -16.53
N PHE A 209 -1.87 -21.96 -16.33
CA PHE A 209 -0.76 -22.90 -16.39
C PHE A 209 -0.57 -23.54 -15.03
N ILE A 210 -0.61 -24.87 -15.03
CA ILE A 210 -0.45 -25.68 -13.83
C ILE A 210 0.93 -26.32 -13.88
N GLU A 211 1.78 -25.94 -12.95
CA GLU A 211 3.06 -26.61 -12.70
C GLU A 211 2.84 -27.66 -11.60
N VAL A 212 3.07 -28.92 -11.93
CA VAL A 212 2.95 -30.05 -11.00
C VAL A 212 4.32 -30.68 -10.82
N ASP A 213 4.81 -30.66 -9.57
CA ASP A 213 6.10 -31.28 -9.23
C ASP A 213 5.96 -32.80 -8.99
N GLU A 214 4.81 -33.26 -8.50
CA GLU A 214 4.66 -34.62 -7.94
C GLU A 214 3.55 -35.47 -8.58
N THR A 215 2.64 -34.91 -9.37
CA THR A 215 1.59 -35.72 -10.00
C THR A 215 2.16 -36.39 -11.25
N PRO A 216 2.35 -37.73 -11.27
CA PRO A 216 2.84 -38.39 -12.46
C PRO A 216 1.79 -38.24 -13.57
N TRP A 217 2.21 -37.64 -14.67
CA TRP A 217 1.41 -37.65 -15.89
C TRP A 217 1.16 -39.12 -16.29
N PRO A 218 -0.07 -39.47 -16.72
CA PRO A 218 -0.51 -40.86 -16.74
C PRO A 218 0.11 -41.73 -17.84
N ASP A 219 1.12 -41.25 -18.57
CA ASP A 219 1.84 -42.00 -19.62
C ASP A 219 2.25 -43.43 -19.22
N TYR A 220 2.47 -43.65 -17.92
CA TYR A 220 2.73 -44.99 -17.36
C TYR A 220 1.63 -46.02 -17.66
N VAL A 221 0.42 -45.61 -18.04
CA VAL A 221 -0.68 -46.50 -18.47
C VAL A 221 -0.28 -47.34 -19.68
N PHE A 222 0.63 -46.84 -20.52
CA PHE A 222 1.15 -47.56 -21.68
C PHE A 222 2.35 -48.46 -21.40
N GLU A 223 2.89 -48.43 -20.18
CA GLU A 223 4.03 -49.27 -19.81
C GLU A 223 3.59 -50.74 -19.63
N PRO A 224 4.45 -51.72 -19.95
CA PRO A 224 4.12 -53.15 -19.87
C PRO A 224 3.65 -53.63 -18.48
N GLU A 225 4.08 -52.95 -17.43
CA GLU A 225 3.74 -53.24 -16.04
C GLU A 225 2.34 -52.75 -15.64
N HIS A 226 1.73 -51.87 -16.44
CA HIS A 226 0.39 -51.36 -16.16
C HIS A 226 -0.66 -52.46 -16.34
N ARG A 227 -1.38 -52.74 -15.26
CA ARG A 227 -2.43 -53.75 -15.24
C ARG A 227 -3.78 -53.10 -15.52
N LEU A 228 -4.20 -53.17 -16.78
CA LEU A 228 -5.54 -52.75 -17.17
C LEU A 228 -6.60 -53.64 -16.49
N MET A 229 -7.58 -53.00 -15.85
CA MET A 229 -8.67 -53.70 -15.16
C MET A 229 -9.50 -54.53 -16.16
N PRO A 230 -9.86 -55.80 -15.89
CA PRO A 230 -10.75 -56.54 -16.78
C PRO A 230 -12.13 -55.85 -16.91
N LEU A 231 -12.73 -55.85 -18.10
CA LEU A 231 -14.01 -55.17 -18.35
C LEU A 231 -15.15 -55.68 -17.44
N SER A 232 -15.16 -56.97 -17.07
CA SER A 232 -16.13 -57.53 -16.13
C SER A 232 -16.00 -56.92 -14.72
N ASP A 233 -14.77 -56.69 -14.27
CA ASP A 233 -14.47 -56.13 -12.96
C ASP A 233 -14.79 -54.64 -12.94
N LEU A 234 -14.50 -53.95 -14.06
CA LEU A 234 -14.86 -52.54 -14.26
C LEU A 234 -16.37 -52.35 -14.27
N GLU A 235 -17.12 -53.20 -14.98
CA GLU A 235 -18.59 -53.18 -14.99
C GLU A 235 -19.15 -53.39 -13.58
N TRP A 236 -18.64 -54.37 -12.85
CA TRP A 236 -19.02 -54.60 -11.46
C TRP A 236 -18.73 -53.38 -10.58
N TYR A 237 -17.55 -52.78 -10.72
CA TYR A 237 -17.13 -51.60 -9.96
C TYR A 237 -18.06 -50.42 -10.21
N ILE A 238 -18.35 -50.10 -11.47
CA ILE A 238 -19.24 -49.00 -11.86
C ILE A 238 -20.65 -49.26 -11.32
N ASN A 239 -21.15 -50.48 -11.45
CA ASN A 239 -22.47 -50.85 -10.96
C ASN A 239 -22.60 -50.68 -9.43
N LYS A 240 -21.54 -50.99 -8.69
CA LYS A 240 -21.47 -50.86 -7.23
C LYS A 240 -21.25 -49.42 -6.75
N ASN A 241 -20.26 -48.72 -7.31
CA ASN A 241 -19.76 -47.44 -6.77
C ASN A 241 -20.33 -46.21 -7.49
N LYS A 242 -20.93 -46.37 -8.68
CA LYS A 242 -21.52 -45.28 -9.49
C LYS A 242 -20.53 -44.20 -9.94
N HIS A 243 -19.23 -44.50 -9.95
CA HIS A 243 -18.17 -43.69 -10.55
C HIS A 243 -17.04 -44.61 -11.05
N LEU A 244 -16.11 -44.06 -11.84
CA LEU A 244 -14.93 -44.79 -12.32
C LEU A 244 -13.93 -45.03 -11.18
N PRO A 245 -13.10 -46.10 -11.26
CA PRO A 245 -11.96 -46.27 -10.36
C PRO A 245 -11.07 -45.03 -10.34
N ASP A 246 -10.42 -44.74 -9.22
CA ASP A 246 -9.54 -43.57 -8.97
C ASP A 246 -10.20 -42.19 -9.02
N ILE A 247 -11.36 -42.04 -9.67
CA ILE A 247 -12.10 -40.78 -9.68
C ILE A 247 -12.83 -40.62 -8.34
N PRO A 248 -12.60 -39.52 -7.59
CA PRO A 248 -13.29 -39.27 -6.33
C PRO A 248 -14.82 -39.23 -6.48
N SER A 249 -15.54 -39.63 -5.45
CA SER A 249 -17.00 -39.56 -5.47
C SER A 249 -17.49 -38.11 -5.40
N ALA A 250 -18.74 -37.88 -5.81
CA ALA A 250 -19.35 -36.54 -5.70
C ALA A 250 -19.40 -36.04 -4.25
N ASN A 251 -19.52 -36.94 -3.27
CA ASN A 251 -19.50 -36.57 -1.85
C ASN A 251 -18.10 -36.14 -1.40
N ASP A 252 -17.06 -36.87 -1.82
CA ASP A 252 -15.67 -36.54 -1.47
C ASP A 252 -15.27 -35.16 -2.02
N ILE A 253 -15.65 -34.87 -3.28
CA ILE A 253 -15.39 -33.57 -3.92
C ILE A 253 -16.14 -32.45 -3.19
N LYS A 254 -17.38 -32.71 -2.75
CA LYS A 254 -18.18 -31.71 -2.01
C LYS A 254 -17.56 -31.36 -0.66
N GLU A 255 -16.99 -32.33 0.02
CA GLU A 255 -16.42 -32.14 1.37
C GLU A 255 -14.99 -31.58 1.31
N ASN A 256 -14.16 -32.11 0.41
CA ASN A 256 -12.72 -31.85 0.40
C ASN A 256 -12.25 -30.93 -0.74
N GLY A 257 -13.07 -30.72 -1.76
CA GLY A 257 -12.66 -30.08 -3.02
C GLY A 257 -11.85 -31.03 -3.90
N LEU A 258 -11.33 -30.50 -5.00
CA LEU A 258 -10.52 -31.26 -5.95
C LEU A 258 -9.50 -30.35 -6.64
N SER A 259 -8.26 -30.83 -6.78
CA SER A 259 -7.24 -30.10 -7.53
C SER A 259 -7.54 -30.16 -9.02
N LEU A 260 -7.45 -29.02 -9.71
CA LEU A 260 -7.60 -28.94 -11.16
C LEU A 260 -6.52 -29.74 -11.90
N ALA A 261 -5.30 -29.77 -11.34
CA ALA A 261 -4.19 -30.54 -11.87
C ALA A 261 -4.48 -32.04 -11.81
N GLU A 262 -4.90 -32.50 -10.63
CA GLU A 262 -5.15 -33.90 -10.32
C GLU A 262 -6.29 -34.45 -11.16
N ILE A 263 -7.42 -33.74 -11.27
CA ILE A 263 -8.55 -34.21 -12.07
C ILE A 263 -8.21 -34.28 -13.55
N ASN A 264 -7.43 -33.33 -14.08
CA ASN A 264 -7.00 -33.40 -15.48
C ASN A 264 -6.08 -34.61 -15.74
N ALA A 265 -5.15 -34.90 -14.82
CA ALA A 265 -4.30 -36.08 -14.92
C ALA A 265 -5.12 -37.39 -14.81
N LEU A 266 -6.07 -37.46 -13.88
CA LEU A 266 -6.96 -38.61 -13.72
C LEU A 266 -7.86 -38.81 -14.95
N LEU A 267 -8.42 -37.74 -15.50
CA LEU A 267 -9.24 -37.83 -16.72
C LEU A 267 -8.41 -38.31 -17.91
N LEU A 268 -7.18 -37.82 -18.06
CA LEU A 268 -6.28 -38.31 -19.10
C LEU A 268 -5.96 -39.80 -18.91
N LYS A 269 -5.66 -40.24 -17.67
CA LYS A 269 -5.47 -41.66 -17.36
C LYS A 269 -6.65 -42.51 -17.86
N LYS A 270 -7.88 -42.04 -17.64
CA LYS A 270 -9.08 -42.75 -18.11
C LYS A 270 -9.22 -42.75 -19.62
N ILE A 271 -8.83 -41.69 -20.30
CA ILE A 271 -8.79 -41.64 -21.77
C ILE A 271 -7.77 -42.65 -22.33
N GLU A 272 -6.61 -42.78 -21.69
CA GLU A 272 -5.57 -43.73 -22.10
C GLU A 272 -5.99 -45.19 -21.84
N GLU A 273 -6.54 -45.48 -20.66
CA GLU A 273 -7.12 -46.80 -20.33
C GLU A 273 -8.24 -47.18 -21.33
N LEU A 274 -9.14 -46.23 -21.66
CA LEU A 274 -10.17 -46.41 -22.68
C LEU A 274 -9.57 -46.74 -24.05
N THR A 275 -8.46 -46.08 -24.41
CA THR A 275 -7.75 -46.34 -25.67
C THR A 275 -7.21 -47.78 -25.71
N LEU A 276 -6.65 -48.29 -24.61
CA LEU A 276 -6.20 -49.68 -24.51
C LEU A 276 -7.35 -50.68 -24.66
N TYR A 277 -8.50 -50.45 -24.02
CA TYR A 277 -9.69 -51.30 -24.21
C TYR A 277 -10.15 -51.32 -25.67
N ILE A 278 -10.16 -50.17 -26.35
CA ILE A 278 -10.54 -50.08 -27.77
C ILE A 278 -9.57 -50.89 -28.65
N ILE A 279 -8.27 -50.77 -28.40
CA ILE A 279 -7.25 -51.56 -29.12
C ILE A 279 -7.47 -53.07 -28.89
N GLU A 280 -7.75 -53.48 -27.66
CA GLU A 280 -8.03 -54.89 -27.34
C GLU A 280 -9.30 -55.40 -28.04
N LEU A 281 -10.37 -54.59 -28.04
CA LEU A 281 -11.62 -54.90 -28.74
C LEU A 281 -11.41 -55.03 -30.25
N ASN A 282 -10.67 -54.12 -30.88
CA ASN A 282 -10.38 -54.19 -32.32
C ASN A 282 -9.61 -55.47 -32.67
N LYS A 283 -8.59 -55.83 -31.89
CA LYS A 283 -7.85 -57.09 -32.06
C LYS A 283 -8.76 -58.32 -31.97
N LYS A 284 -9.79 -58.29 -31.10
CA LYS A 284 -10.79 -59.37 -31.01
C LYS A 284 -11.66 -59.41 -32.27
N ILE A 285 -12.15 -58.26 -32.75
CA ILE A 285 -12.99 -58.18 -33.96
C ILE A 285 -12.25 -58.71 -35.19
N GLU A 286 -11.01 -58.25 -35.44
CA GLU A 286 -10.19 -58.72 -36.57
C GLU A 286 -9.97 -60.24 -36.52
N LYS A 287 -9.85 -60.82 -35.32
CA LYS A 287 -9.73 -62.28 -35.15
C LYS A 287 -11.03 -63.02 -35.48
N TYR A 288 -12.19 -62.39 -35.33
CA TYR A 288 -13.48 -62.96 -35.73
C TYR A 288 -13.79 -62.75 -37.22
N GLU A 289 -13.32 -61.66 -37.82
CA GLU A 289 -13.52 -61.36 -39.26
C GLU A 289 -12.56 -62.14 -40.17
N ASN A 290 -11.34 -62.46 -39.70
CA ASN A 290 -10.36 -63.26 -40.44
C ASN A 290 -10.52 -64.78 -40.24
N LYS A 291 -11.68 -65.24 -39.75
CA LYS A 291 -12.06 -66.65 -39.61
C LYS A 291 -13.12 -67.03 -40.62
#